data_AF-J0CTB5-F1
#
_entry.id   AF-J0CTB5-F1
#
_cell.length_a   1.000
_cell.length_b   1.000
_cell.length_c   1.000
_cell.angle_alpha   90.00
_cell.angle_beta   90.00
_cell.angle_gamma   90.00
#
_symmetry.space_group_name_H-M   'P 1'
#
loop_
_entity.id
_entity.type
_entity.pdbx_description
1 polymer ?
#
loop_
_entity_poly.entity_id
_entity_poly.type
_entity_poly.pdbx_seq_one_letter_code
_entity_poly.pdbx_strand_id
1 'polypeptide(L)'
;MLRDALGLVPPELWCQIWAFLPMEDIVAASQTCKAWRSAALGCPTLWREVDYITSLHAEYCDCTTCGVDEFSNLPLVREVLPRSAILPLAVNVFVLRDHSNTDDQEQFAELLRPQLHRLRKLLVRTLDYDVA
;
A
#
# COMPACT_ATOMS: atom_id res chain seq x y z
N MET A 1 8.68 -30.30 -10.35
CA MET A 1 10.05 -29.77 -10.60
C MET A 1 10.20 -28.28 -10.31
N LEU A 2 9.32 -27.37 -10.76
CA LEU A 2 9.45 -25.92 -10.43
C LEU A 2 9.24 -25.58 -8.94
N ARG A 3 8.39 -26.33 -8.22
CA ARG A 3 8.10 -26.10 -6.79
C ARG A 3 9.32 -26.30 -5.88
N ASP A 4 10.22 -27.21 -6.24
CA ASP A 4 11.40 -27.55 -5.42
C ASP A 4 12.53 -26.53 -5.61
N ALA A 5 12.66 -25.96 -6.82
CA ALA A 5 13.70 -24.97 -7.11
C ALA A 5 13.45 -23.62 -6.42
N LEU A 6 12.19 -23.19 -6.31
CA LEU A 6 11.81 -21.92 -5.69
C LEU A 6 12.04 -21.91 -4.16
N GLY A 7 12.03 -23.08 -3.53
CA GLY A 7 12.32 -23.24 -2.10
C GLY A 7 13.81 -23.16 -1.74
N LEU A 8 14.71 -23.24 -2.74
CA LEU A 8 16.17 -23.17 -2.54
C LEU A 8 16.72 -21.74 -2.63
N VAL A 9 15.90 -20.80 -3.10
CA VAL A 9 16.30 -19.40 -3.20
C VAL A 9 16.34 -18.79 -1.79
N PRO A 10 17.50 -18.24 -1.36
CA PRO A 10 17.62 -17.58 -0.06
C PRO A 10 16.60 -16.44 0.11
N PRO A 11 16.08 -16.23 1.33
CA PRO A 11 15.13 -15.15 1.62
C PRO A 11 15.59 -13.77 1.14
N GLU A 12 16.89 -13.48 1.22
CA GLU A 12 17.48 -12.21 0.84
C GLU A 12 17.33 -11.93 -0.66
N LEU A 13 17.42 -12.97 -1.50
CA LEU A 13 17.22 -12.83 -2.94
C LEU A 13 15.75 -12.58 -3.28
N TRP A 14 14.82 -13.23 -2.57
CA TRP A 14 13.40 -12.92 -2.70
C TRP A 14 13.12 -11.46 -2.33
N CYS A 15 13.73 -10.96 -1.27
CA CYS A 15 13.60 -9.56 -0.88
C CYS A 15 14.15 -8.61 -1.95
N GLN A 16 15.26 -8.94 -2.60
CA GLN A 16 15.78 -8.13 -3.72
C GLN A 16 14.84 -8.15 -4.92
N ILE A 17 14.24 -9.29 -5.25
CA ILE A 17 13.27 -9.40 -6.35
C ILE A 17 12.01 -8.59 -6.03
N TRP A 18 11.46 -8.73 -4.83
CA TRP A 18 10.25 -8.03 -4.41
C TRP A 18 10.45 -6.53 -4.22
N ALA A 19 11.69 -6.05 -4.03
CA ALA A 19 11.98 -4.63 -3.96
C ALA A 19 11.67 -3.87 -5.27
N PHE A 20 11.42 -4.59 -6.37
CA PHE A 20 10.97 -4.01 -7.65
C PHE A 20 9.45 -4.04 -7.83
N LEU A 21 8.71 -4.64 -6.89
CA LEU A 21 7.26 -4.79 -6.97
C LEU A 21 6.56 -3.65 -6.20
N PRO A 22 5.35 -3.25 -6.63
CA PRO A 22 4.50 -2.35 -5.85
C PRO A 22 4.03 -3.01 -4.55
N MET A 23 3.58 -2.20 -3.59
CA MET A 23 3.20 -2.65 -2.25
C MET A 23 2.19 -3.81 -2.27
N GLU A 24 1.15 -3.72 -3.11
CA GLU A 24 0.11 -4.74 -3.23
C GLU A 24 0.66 -6.09 -3.69
N ASP A 25 1.56 -6.09 -4.66
CA ASP A 25 2.18 -7.31 -5.18
C ASP A 25 3.09 -7.98 -4.14
N ILE A 26 3.78 -7.19 -3.31
CA ILE A 26 4.55 -7.71 -2.17
C ILE A 26 3.60 -8.37 -1.16
N VAL A 27 2.44 -7.76 -0.89
CA VAL A 27 1.41 -8.34 -0.02
C VAL A 27 0.92 -9.66 -0.61
N ALA A 28 0.56 -9.69 -1.89
CA ALA A 28 0.10 -10.91 -2.57
C ALA A 28 1.17 -12.02 -2.53
N ALA A 29 2.43 -11.70 -2.85
CA ALA A 29 3.55 -12.62 -2.74
C ALA A 29 3.68 -13.20 -1.32
N SER A 30 3.59 -12.35 -0.29
CA SER A 30 3.68 -12.77 1.12
C SER A 30 2.56 -13.74 1.56
N GLN A 31 1.47 -13.86 0.80
CA GLN A 31 0.36 -14.77 1.10
C GLN A 31 0.46 -16.14 0.43
N THR A 32 1.39 -16.33 -0.51
CA THR A 32 1.53 -17.57 -1.30
C THR A 32 1.94 -18.79 -0.47
N CYS A 33 2.91 -18.64 0.44
CA CYS A 33 3.36 -19.70 1.34
C CYS A 33 3.99 -19.14 2.63
N LYS A 34 4.15 -20.00 3.64
CA LYS A 34 4.72 -19.60 4.95
C LYS A 34 6.15 -19.06 4.85
N ALA A 35 6.97 -19.65 3.98
CA ALA A 35 8.35 -19.20 3.78
C ALA A 35 8.41 -17.78 3.19
N TRP A 36 7.57 -17.50 2.19
CA TRP A 36 7.50 -16.17 1.57
C TRP A 36 6.94 -15.13 2.53
N ARG A 37 5.93 -15.49 3.33
CA ARG A 37 5.45 -14.64 4.42
C ARG A 37 6.58 -14.27 5.38
N SER A 38 7.34 -15.27 5.83
CA SER A 38 8.44 -15.06 6.76
C SER A 38 9.54 -14.18 6.16
N ALA A 39 9.89 -14.40 4.90
CA ALA A 39 10.89 -13.59 4.20
C ALA A 39 10.43 -12.12 4.07
N ALA A 40 9.19 -11.89 3.63
CA ALA A 40 8.66 -10.53 3.44
C ALA A 40 8.56 -9.78 4.77
N LEU A 41 8.03 -10.41 5.82
CA LEU A 41 7.93 -9.79 7.15
C LEU A 41 9.31 -9.57 7.81
N GLY A 42 10.30 -10.42 7.49
CA GLY A 42 11.68 -10.28 7.95
C GLY A 42 12.48 -9.19 7.24
N CYS A 43 11.91 -8.54 6.22
CA CYS A 43 12.60 -7.53 5.42
C CYS A 43 11.89 -6.16 5.46
N PRO A 44 12.20 -5.32 6.47
CA PRO A 44 11.56 -4.01 6.63
C PRO A 44 11.72 -3.07 5.41
N THR A 45 12.76 -3.26 4.60
CA THR A 45 13.01 -2.40 3.43
C THR A 45 11.94 -2.52 2.36
N LEU A 46 11.25 -3.66 2.27
CA LEU A 46 10.15 -3.89 1.32
C LEU A 46 8.93 -3.00 1.62
N TRP A 47 8.77 -2.57 2.85
CA TRP A 47 7.58 -1.87 3.33
C TRP A 47 7.81 -0.36 3.52
N ARG A 48 8.90 0.16 2.93
CA ARG A 48 9.28 1.58 3.00
C ARG A 48 8.48 2.45 2.06
N GLU A 49 7.93 1.89 1.00
CA GLU A 49 7.06 2.59 0.06
C GLU A 49 5.65 2.10 0.30
N VAL A 50 4.77 3.00 0.72
CA VAL A 50 3.38 2.71 1.06
C VAL A 50 2.47 3.47 0.12
N ASP A 51 1.59 2.73 -0.55
CA ASP A 51 0.60 3.26 -1.46
C ASP A 51 -0.75 3.29 -0.77
N TYR A 52 -1.26 4.48 -0.49
CA TYR A 52 -2.63 4.70 -0.03
C TYR A 52 -3.49 5.09 -1.23
N ILE A 53 -4.53 4.32 -1.48
CA ILE A 53 -5.42 4.46 -2.64
C ILE A 53 -6.84 4.57 -2.10
N THR A 54 -7.53 5.63 -2.50
CA THR A 54 -8.94 5.85 -2.13
C THR A 54 -9.71 6.41 -3.30
N SER A 55 -10.91 5.88 -3.53
CA SER A 55 -11.95 6.40 -4.42
C SER A 55 -13.21 6.79 -3.63
N LEU A 56 -13.13 6.83 -2.29
CA LEU A 56 -14.28 7.12 -1.45
C LEU A 56 -14.73 8.56 -1.64
N HIS A 57 -16.05 8.72 -1.77
CA HIS A 57 -16.68 10.02 -1.92
C HIS A 57 -17.16 10.61 -0.60
N ALA A 58 -17.22 11.94 -0.51
CA ALA A 58 -17.83 12.62 0.63
C ALA A 58 -19.33 12.27 0.73
N GLU A 59 -19.89 12.31 1.95
CA GLU A 59 -21.28 11.93 2.24
C GLU A 59 -22.31 12.70 1.38
N TYR A 60 -21.95 13.89 0.90
CA TYR A 60 -22.78 14.77 0.06
C TYR A 60 -22.22 14.95 -1.36
N CYS A 61 -21.87 13.85 -2.04
CA CYS A 61 -21.42 13.86 -3.44
C CYS A 61 -22.62 14.00 -4.40
N ASP A 62 -22.59 14.96 -5.33
CA ASP A 62 -23.61 15.12 -6.40
C ASP A 62 -23.37 14.19 -7.61
N CYS A 63 -22.80 13.02 -7.35
CA CYS A 63 -22.16 12.16 -8.34
C CYS A 63 -23.14 11.11 -8.82
N THR A 64 -23.41 11.05 -10.13
CA THR A 64 -24.38 10.10 -10.69
C THR A 64 -23.97 8.63 -10.57
N THR A 65 -22.70 8.34 -10.27
CA THR A 65 -22.12 6.97 -10.21
C THR A 65 -21.53 6.61 -8.83
N CYS A 66 -21.94 7.30 -7.76
CA CYS A 66 -21.55 6.94 -6.39
C CYS A 66 -21.95 5.50 -6.03
N GLY A 67 -21.14 4.83 -5.19
CA GLY A 67 -21.47 3.52 -4.60
C GLY A 67 -21.24 2.26 -5.46
N VAL A 68 -20.86 2.38 -6.73
CA VAL A 68 -20.63 1.18 -7.58
C VAL A 68 -19.19 0.64 -7.44
N ASP A 69 -18.20 1.52 -7.20
CA ASP A 69 -16.76 1.17 -7.16
C ASP A 69 -15.99 1.97 -6.07
N GLU A 70 -16.64 2.24 -4.94
CA GLU A 70 -16.01 2.90 -3.81
C GLU A 70 -15.04 1.95 -3.09
N PHE A 71 -13.79 2.39 -2.95
CA PHE A 71 -12.71 1.57 -2.42
C PHE A 71 -11.73 2.43 -1.64
N SER A 72 -11.25 1.89 -0.52
CA SER A 72 -10.09 2.42 0.20
C SER A 72 -9.24 1.25 0.67
N ASN A 73 -7.94 1.31 0.39
CA ASN A 73 -7.00 0.33 0.90
C ASN A 73 -6.47 0.68 2.30
N LEU A 74 -7.10 1.62 3.01
CA LEU A 74 -6.72 2.04 4.35
C LEU A 74 -6.52 0.86 5.34
N PRO A 75 -7.36 -0.20 5.35
CA PRO A 75 -7.11 -1.35 6.20
C PRO A 75 -5.77 -2.04 5.91
N LEU A 76 -5.36 -2.10 4.64
CA LEU A 76 -4.08 -2.67 4.25
C LEU A 76 -2.92 -1.77 4.66
N VAL A 77 -3.06 -0.46 4.46
CA VAL A 77 -2.07 0.54 4.88
C VAL A 77 -1.80 0.43 6.38
N ARG A 78 -2.84 0.29 7.20
CA ARG A 78 -2.73 0.08 8.66
C ARG A 78 -1.84 -1.11 9.02
N GLU A 79 -1.95 -2.21 8.27
CA GLU A 79 -1.18 -3.44 8.50
C GLU A 79 0.26 -3.38 7.97
N VAL A 80 0.51 -2.59 6.92
CA VAL A 80 1.81 -2.50 6.25
C VAL A 80 2.70 -1.42 6.86
N LEU A 81 2.12 -0.29 7.25
CA LEU A 81 2.85 0.89 7.70
C LEU A 81 3.81 0.64 8.88
N PRO A 82 3.49 -0.21 9.89
CA PRO A 82 4.43 -0.57 10.95
C PRO A 82 5.61 -1.44 10.47
N ARG A 83 5.48 -2.15 9.34
CA ARG A 83 6.46 -3.16 8.89
C ARG A 83 7.78 -2.56 8.42
N SER A 84 7.80 -1.28 8.04
CA SER A 84 9.06 -0.57 7.76
C SER A 84 9.84 -0.17 9.02
N ALA A 85 9.29 -0.43 10.20
CA ALA A 85 9.95 -0.18 11.49
C ALA A 85 10.47 1.27 11.58
N ILE A 86 11.77 1.44 11.80
CA ILE A 86 12.43 2.76 11.93
C ILE A 86 12.93 3.31 10.59
N LEU A 87 12.75 2.58 9.48
CA LEU A 87 13.35 2.96 8.21
C LEU A 87 12.65 4.18 7.58
N PRO A 88 13.38 4.98 6.78
CA PRO A 88 12.78 6.11 6.09
C PRO A 88 11.60 5.70 5.21
N LEU A 89 10.47 6.37 5.40
CA LEU A 89 9.18 6.07 4.77
C LEU A 89 8.93 7.00 3.57
N ALA A 90 8.45 6.43 2.47
CA ALA A 90 7.87 7.13 1.35
C ALA A 90 6.39 6.73 1.24
N VAL A 91 5.53 7.72 1.12
CA VAL A 91 4.09 7.54 1.02
C VAL A 91 3.63 8.11 -0.31
N ASN A 92 2.89 7.31 -1.07
CA ASN A 92 2.18 7.76 -2.25
C ASN A 92 0.68 7.70 -1.96
N VAL A 93 -0.01 8.80 -2.18
CA VAL A 93 -1.46 8.94 -2.03
C VAL A 93 -2.06 9.06 -3.42
N PHE A 94 -2.95 8.14 -3.75
CA PHE A 94 -3.69 8.11 -5.00
C PHE A 94 -5.16 8.35 -4.68
N VAL A 95 -5.65 9.52 -5.08
CA VAL A 95 -7.06 9.88 -5.00
C VAL A 95 -7.67 9.65 -6.37
N LEU A 96 -8.53 8.65 -6.46
CA LEU A 96 -9.24 8.32 -7.68
C LEU A 96 -10.53 9.15 -7.68
N ARG A 97 -10.65 10.10 -8.62
CA ARG A 97 -11.79 11.06 -8.77
C ARG A 97 -11.78 12.24 -7.78
N ASP A 98 -12.36 13.37 -8.23
CA ASP A 98 -12.31 14.69 -7.58
C ASP A 98 -13.15 14.86 -6.30
N HIS A 99 -13.93 13.84 -5.92
CA HIS A 99 -14.81 13.94 -4.75
C HIS A 99 -14.27 13.04 -3.66
N SER A 100 -13.32 13.53 -2.85
CA SER A 100 -12.67 12.70 -1.83
C SER A 100 -13.38 12.76 -0.47
N ASN A 101 -13.58 11.59 0.16
CA ASN A 101 -14.11 11.45 1.51
C ASN A 101 -13.12 11.98 2.56
N THR A 102 -13.54 12.97 3.34
CA THR A 102 -12.70 13.59 4.38
C THR A 102 -12.45 12.66 5.58
N ASP A 103 -13.37 11.76 5.91
CA ASP A 103 -13.20 10.84 7.06
C ASP A 103 -12.10 9.81 6.80
N ASP A 104 -12.07 9.19 5.62
CA ASP A 104 -11.01 8.23 5.25
C ASP A 104 -9.62 8.91 5.22
N GLN A 105 -9.57 10.15 4.76
CA GLN A 105 -8.34 10.97 4.77
C GLN A 105 -7.89 11.33 6.19
N GLU A 106 -8.83 11.68 7.09
CA GLU A 106 -8.53 11.94 8.49
C GLU A 106 -8.01 10.69 9.18
N GLN A 107 -8.64 9.53 8.95
CA GLN A 107 -8.16 8.26 9.49
C GLN A 107 -6.77 7.89 8.96
N PHE A 108 -6.50 8.16 7.68
CA PHE A 108 -5.16 7.98 7.11
C PHE A 108 -4.14 8.94 7.75
N ALA A 109 -4.50 10.20 7.95
CA ALA A 109 -3.63 11.18 8.59
C ALA A 109 -3.28 10.77 10.03
N GLU A 110 -4.26 10.28 10.80
CA GLU A 110 -4.04 9.77 12.15
C GLU A 110 -3.16 8.51 12.17
N LEU A 111 -3.30 7.62 11.18
CA LEU A 111 -2.40 6.47 11.03
C LEU A 111 -0.97 6.87 10.69
N LEU A 112 -0.79 7.91 9.87
CA LEU A 112 0.54 8.39 9.47
C LEU A 112 1.24 9.20 10.58
N ARG A 113 0.47 9.85 11.44
CA ARG A 113 0.94 10.77 12.50
C ARG A 113 2.12 10.25 13.32
N PRO A 114 2.12 9.01 13.84
CA PRO A 114 3.24 8.49 14.65
C PRO A 114 4.53 8.32 13.83
N GLN A 115 4.43 8.20 12.51
CA GLN A 115 5.55 7.91 11.61
C GLN A 115 6.11 9.17 10.93
N LEU A 116 5.55 10.36 11.20
CA LEU A 116 5.96 11.61 10.52
C LEU A 116 7.45 11.91 10.66
N HIS A 117 8.07 11.55 11.79
CA HIS A 117 9.50 11.76 12.04
C HIS A 117 10.42 11.01 11.06
N ARG A 118 9.94 9.94 10.41
CA ARG A 118 10.69 9.14 9.43
C ARG A 118 10.17 9.31 8.00
N LEU A 119 9.13 10.11 7.78
CA LEU A 119 8.60 10.41 6.45
C LEU A 119 9.62 11.24 5.66
N ARG A 120 10.06 10.72 4.51
CA ARG A 120 11.01 11.38 3.61
C ARG A 120 10.37 11.90 2.35
N LYS A 121 9.27 11.29 1.93
CA LYS A 121 8.59 11.60 0.69
C LYS A 121 7.11 11.39 0.87
N LEU A 122 6.33 12.39 0.48
CA LEU A 122 4.88 12.32 0.37
C LEU A 122 4.54 12.79 -1.03
N LEU A 123 3.96 11.91 -1.84
CA LEU A 123 3.43 12.27 -3.16
C LEU A 123 1.93 12.11 -3.12
N VAL A 124 1.21 13.11 -3.61
CA VAL A 124 -0.25 13.05 -3.79
C VAL A 124 -0.53 13.15 -5.27
N ARG A 125 -1.33 12.22 -5.79
CA ARG A 125 -1.74 12.17 -7.20
C ARG A 125 -3.24 12.03 -7.26
N THR A 126 -3.88 12.94 -7.98
CA THR A 126 -5.25 12.75 -8.44
C THR A 126 -5.19 12.01 -9.76
N LEU A 127 -5.93 10.90 -9.87
CA LEU A 127 -6.06 10.16 -11.11
C LEU A 127 -7.47 10.36 -11.63
N ASP A 128 -7.57 11.08 -12.74
CA ASP A 128 -8.80 11.22 -13.50
C ASP A 128 -8.91 9.98 -14.40
N TYR A 129 -9.98 9.21 -14.24
CA TYR A 129 -10.35 8.24 -15.25
C TYR A 129 -11.00 9.01 -16.40
N ASP A 130 -10.21 9.34 -17.43
CA ASP A 130 -10.77 9.71 -18.73
C ASP A 130 -11.61 8.51 -19.21
N VAL A 131 -12.91 8.70 -19.25
CA VAL A 131 -13.87 7.72 -19.77
C VAL A 131 -13.64 7.65 -21.29
N ALA A 132 -13.05 6.55 -21.75
CA ALA A 132 -12.98 6.20 -23.18
C ALA A 132 -14.34 5.69 -23.69
#